data_AF-W5NET6-F1
#
_entry.id   AF-W5NET6-F1
#
_cell.length_a   1.000
_cell.length_b   1.000
_cell.length_c   1.000
_cell.angle_alpha   90.00
_cell.angle_beta   90.00
_cell.angle_gamma   90.00
#
_symmetry.space_group_name_H-M   'P 1'
#
loop_
_entity.id
_entity.type
_entity.pdbx_description
1 polymer ?
#
loop_
_entity_poly.entity_id
_entity_poly.type
_entity_poly.pdbx_seq_one_letter_code
_entity_poly.pdbx_strand_id
1 'polypeptide(L)'
;SLTILMTFVIDGRMAVGLKEKQLSQSIYSSLQELDCPLVEGLFLREDESMQELLCTPSLHRLDILKWICISICPSLNKKLSTFGSSQTNSLIEEMARFGYEMLLCQLDDTDLIKGLAPPLRQLVFLEQLLSLVTVPDLQRHSGNSSSSTSATVSVPEDVSKNTDFLSDVLSSPHLPELLNPSCNPWPSDIRELLFRREPSGKSCQGTADAFVSSSGYRNRPVSNKTKEGSLKEVSALLQKTNSVLSDIYKECTFLKAEHPNSSGSKGPSMSGQALQVALSDLSQLMSAFSQVYATDFRDYCNREPPQLSSNAHLFLSVHQLLHTCNKELQALHQATDTSRAVVKTVEQRQQARQFWSRGEMHSLPTKLEELKKKYEEFLSLHQR
;
A
#
# COMPACT_ATOMS: atom_id res chain seq x y z
N SER A 1 -40.26 0.03 11.06
CA SER A 1 -39.06 0.04 10.21
C SER A 1 -38.63 1.44 9.74
N LEU A 2 -39.53 2.32 9.29
CA LEU A 2 -39.15 3.70 8.91
C LEU A 2 -38.59 4.55 10.06
N THR A 3 -39.14 4.42 11.28
CA THR A 3 -38.67 5.20 12.44
C THR A 3 -37.26 4.82 12.87
N ILE A 4 -36.92 3.53 12.86
CA ILE A 4 -35.59 3.03 13.21
C ILE A 4 -34.56 3.48 12.16
N LEU A 5 -34.90 3.40 10.87
CA LEU A 5 -34.02 3.88 9.79
C LEU A 5 -33.77 5.40 9.91
N MET A 6 -34.80 6.18 10.25
CA MET A 6 -34.66 7.62 10.50
C MET A 6 -33.78 7.93 11.71
N THR A 7 -33.93 7.21 12.82
CA THR A 7 -33.07 7.40 14.00
C THR A 7 -31.60 7.07 13.71
N PHE A 8 -31.32 5.95 13.04
CA PHE A 8 -29.94 5.59 12.64
C PHE A 8 -29.31 6.59 11.66
N VAL A 9 -30.08 7.13 10.71
CA VAL A 9 -29.59 8.16 9.78
C VAL A 9 -29.34 9.49 10.50
N ILE A 10 -30.17 9.83 11.49
CA ILE A 10 -30.01 11.03 12.30
C ILE A 10 -28.78 10.92 13.21
N ASP A 11 -28.59 9.77 13.89
CA ASP A 11 -27.42 9.54 14.75
C ASP A 11 -26.12 9.49 13.94
N GLY A 12 -26.13 8.86 12.77
CA GLY A 12 -24.99 8.86 11.85
C GLY A 12 -24.63 10.27 11.36
N ARG A 13 -25.62 11.12 11.06
CA ARG A 13 -25.37 12.53 10.69
C ARG A 13 -24.87 13.37 11.87
N MET A 14 -25.37 13.15 13.07
CA MET A 14 -24.92 13.84 14.28
C MET A 14 -23.46 13.50 14.62
N ALA A 15 -23.06 12.24 14.49
CA ALA A 15 -21.67 11.82 14.71
C ALA A 15 -20.70 12.40 13.67
N VAL A 16 -21.11 12.48 12.40
CA VAL A 16 -20.31 13.12 11.34
C VAL A 16 -20.17 14.62 11.59
N GLY A 17 -21.25 15.31 11.95
CA GLY A 17 -21.21 16.74 12.25
C GLY A 17 -20.32 17.08 13.45
N LEU A 18 -20.30 16.24 14.50
CA LEU A 18 -19.41 16.43 15.65
C LEU A 18 -17.93 16.33 15.22
N LYS A 19 -17.59 15.37 14.37
CA LYS A 19 -16.23 15.18 13.87
C LYS A 19 -15.77 16.32 12.97
N GLU A 20 -16.65 16.84 12.11
CA GLU A 20 -16.35 18.00 11.25
C GLU A 20 -16.04 19.26 12.07
N LYS A 21 -16.79 19.50 13.15
CA LYS A 21 -16.54 20.62 14.07
C LYS A 21 -15.20 20.50 14.77
N GLN A 22 -14.91 19.33 15.33
CA GLN A 22 -13.63 19.05 15.99
C GLN A 22 -12.44 19.27 15.06
N LEU A 23 -12.53 18.77 13.82
CA LEU A 23 -11.47 18.95 12.82
C LEU A 23 -11.32 20.41 12.42
N SER A 24 -12.43 21.13 12.23
CA SER A 24 -12.41 22.55 11.86
C SER A 24 -11.73 23.39 12.94
N GLN A 25 -12.03 23.12 14.22
CA GLN A 25 -11.37 23.77 15.35
C GLN A 25 -9.87 23.43 15.40
N SER A 26 -9.51 22.15 15.28
CA SER A 26 -8.11 21.71 15.30
C SER A 26 -7.30 22.34 14.18
N ILE A 27 -7.81 22.34 12.94
CA ILE A 27 -7.15 22.93 11.78
C ILE A 27 -6.99 24.44 11.93
N TYR A 28 -8.02 25.13 12.40
CA TYR A 28 -7.96 26.57 12.64
C TYR A 28 -6.92 26.92 13.73
N SER A 29 -6.89 26.17 14.83
CA SER A 29 -5.87 26.32 15.87
C SER A 29 -4.47 26.03 15.34
N SER A 30 -4.26 24.98 14.55
CA SER A 30 -2.96 24.70 13.92
C SER A 30 -2.52 25.83 12.97
N LEU A 31 -3.45 26.44 12.22
CA LEU A 31 -3.13 27.60 11.38
C LEU A 31 -2.70 28.81 12.22
N GLN A 32 -3.29 29.01 13.41
CA GLN A 32 -2.87 30.06 14.34
C GLN A 32 -1.50 29.75 14.95
N GLU A 33 -1.24 28.51 15.35
CA GLU A 33 0.05 28.08 15.90
C GLU A 33 1.20 28.18 14.89
N LEU A 34 0.88 28.03 13.61
CA LEU A 34 1.83 28.19 12.50
C LEU A 34 1.97 29.66 12.03
N ASP A 35 1.41 30.61 12.77
CA ASP A 35 1.43 32.05 12.45
C ASP A 35 0.94 32.35 11.01
N CYS A 36 -0.12 31.68 10.57
CA CYS A 36 -0.69 31.92 9.25
C CYS A 36 -1.31 33.34 9.20
N PRO A 37 -0.81 34.25 8.32
CA PRO A 37 -1.22 35.65 8.32
C PRO A 37 -2.66 35.86 7.85
N LEU A 38 -3.25 34.84 7.22
CA LEU A 38 -4.61 34.90 6.68
C LEU A 38 -5.66 34.65 7.77
N VAL A 39 -5.30 33.99 8.87
CA VAL A 39 -6.20 33.79 10.01
C VAL A 39 -5.94 34.77 11.16
N GLU A 40 -4.85 35.54 11.08
CA GLU A 40 -4.52 36.59 12.05
C GLU A 40 -5.62 37.66 12.07
N GLY A 41 -6.20 37.90 13.24
CA GLY A 41 -7.24 38.92 13.43
C GLY A 41 -8.68 38.48 13.12
N LEU A 42 -8.93 37.26 12.62
CA LEU A 42 -10.30 36.76 12.39
C LEU A 42 -11.04 36.36 13.68
N PHE A 43 -10.31 36.05 14.77
CA PHE A 43 -10.83 35.73 16.11
C PHE A 43 -12.12 34.87 16.13
N LEU A 44 -12.21 33.88 15.24
CA LEU A 44 -13.39 33.03 15.14
C LEU A 44 -13.51 32.17 16.41
N ARG A 45 -14.71 32.09 16.98
CA ARG A 45 -15.00 31.29 18.19
C ARG A 45 -16.01 30.17 17.96
N GLU A 46 -16.76 30.25 16.88
CA GLU A 46 -17.84 29.32 16.56
C GLU A 46 -17.37 28.29 15.54
N ASP A 47 -17.61 27.00 15.82
CA ASP A 47 -17.18 25.89 14.96
C ASP A 47 -17.73 26.02 13.52
N GLU A 48 -18.97 26.50 13.39
CA GLU A 48 -19.62 26.71 12.09
C GLU A 48 -18.90 27.77 11.25
N SER A 49 -18.42 28.85 11.88
CA SER A 49 -17.68 29.91 11.20
C SER A 49 -16.29 29.43 10.75
N MET A 50 -15.63 28.60 11.56
CA MET A 50 -14.36 27.97 11.21
C MET A 50 -14.55 26.99 10.05
N GLN A 51 -15.60 26.17 10.11
CA GLN A 51 -15.94 25.24 9.05
C GLN A 51 -16.31 25.97 7.76
N GLU A 52 -17.07 27.07 7.82
CA GLU A 52 -17.43 27.88 6.66
C GLU A 52 -16.19 28.49 5.99
N LEU A 53 -15.27 29.06 6.78
CA LEU A 53 -14.00 29.60 6.29
C LEU A 53 -13.18 28.53 5.55
N LEU A 54 -13.11 27.34 6.15
CA LEU A 54 -12.27 26.25 5.66
C LEU A 54 -12.94 25.45 4.56
N CYS A 55 -14.26 25.29 4.52
CA CYS A 55 -14.94 24.35 3.64
C CYS A 55 -15.76 25.00 2.52
N THR A 56 -16.02 26.30 2.58
CA THR A 56 -16.84 27.00 1.59
C THR A 56 -15.96 27.60 0.48
N PRO A 57 -16.40 27.55 -0.79
CA PRO A 57 -15.68 28.18 -1.89
C PRO A 57 -15.50 29.68 -1.67
N SER A 58 -14.26 30.12 -1.51
CA SER A 58 -13.91 31.53 -1.35
C SER A 58 -12.47 31.77 -1.82
N LEU A 59 -12.17 33.02 -2.20
CA LEU A 59 -10.78 33.42 -2.49
C LEU A 59 -9.89 33.26 -1.25
N HIS A 60 -10.43 33.58 -0.08
CA HIS A 60 -9.70 33.48 1.18
C HIS A 60 -9.27 32.03 1.51
N ARG A 61 -10.16 31.05 1.29
CA ARG A 61 -9.82 29.62 1.40
C ARG A 61 -8.69 29.23 0.45
N LEU A 62 -8.76 29.68 -0.80
CA LEU A 62 -7.71 29.41 -1.79
C LEU A 62 -6.38 30.02 -1.37
N ASP A 63 -6.38 31.22 -0.81
CA ASP A 63 -5.18 31.87 -0.28
C ASP A 63 -4.61 31.11 0.92
N ILE A 64 -5.46 30.59 1.82
CA ILE A 64 -5.03 29.73 2.94
C ILE A 64 -4.36 28.47 2.39
N LEU A 65 -5.02 27.75 1.47
CA LEU A 65 -4.44 26.55 0.86
C LEU A 65 -3.13 26.86 0.11
N LYS A 66 -3.07 27.97 -0.61
CA LYS A 66 -1.86 28.43 -1.31
C LYS A 66 -0.72 28.67 -0.31
N TRP A 67 -1.02 29.31 0.81
CA TRP A 67 -0.06 29.52 1.88
C TRP A 67 0.45 28.18 2.43
N ILE A 68 -0.44 27.23 2.76
CA ILE A 68 -0.04 25.90 3.25
C ILE A 68 0.87 25.20 2.24
N CYS A 69 0.52 25.15 0.96
CA CYS A 69 1.34 24.52 -0.08
C CYS A 69 2.74 25.17 -0.19
N ILE A 70 2.83 26.50 -0.06
CA ILE A 70 4.11 27.22 -0.07
C ILE A 70 4.93 26.93 1.19
N SER A 71 4.27 26.80 2.35
CA SER A 71 4.92 26.46 3.61
C SER A 71 5.53 25.05 3.58
N ILE A 72 4.88 24.09 2.89
CA ILE A 72 5.43 22.73 2.69
C ILE A 72 6.54 22.75 1.64
N CYS A 73 6.35 23.47 0.53
CA CYS A 73 7.28 23.48 -0.60
C CYS A 73 7.56 24.92 -1.07
N PRO A 74 8.61 25.59 -0.54
CA PRO A 74 8.90 26.99 -0.86
C PRO A 74 9.19 27.26 -2.35
N SER A 75 9.67 26.26 -3.09
CA SER A 75 9.89 26.35 -4.54
C SER A 75 8.59 26.57 -5.33
N LEU A 76 7.44 26.17 -4.77
CA LEU A 76 6.13 26.33 -5.39
C LEU A 76 5.72 27.81 -5.45
N ASN A 77 6.26 28.67 -4.58
CA ASN A 77 5.91 30.10 -4.53
C ASN A 77 6.14 30.80 -5.88
N LYS A 78 7.25 30.50 -6.57
CA LYS A 78 7.55 31.11 -7.88
C LYS A 78 6.49 30.78 -8.92
N LYS A 79 6.01 29.53 -8.94
CA LYS A 79 4.95 29.08 -9.83
C LYS A 79 3.60 29.68 -9.45
N LEU A 80 3.20 29.57 -8.19
CA LEU A 80 1.88 30.03 -7.72
C LEU A 80 1.74 31.55 -7.70
N SER A 81 2.84 32.30 -7.64
CA SER A 81 2.85 33.76 -7.75
C SER A 81 2.79 34.27 -9.19
N THR A 82 3.06 33.41 -10.17
CA THR A 82 2.91 33.74 -11.60
C THR A 82 1.43 33.79 -12.01
N PHE A 83 0.58 33.00 -11.34
CA PHE A 83 -0.86 33.02 -11.54
C PHE A 83 -1.46 34.25 -10.85
N GLY A 84 -1.81 35.27 -11.64
CA GLY A 84 -2.60 36.41 -11.18
C GLY A 84 -4.07 36.06 -10.92
N SER A 85 -4.85 37.03 -10.45
CA SER A 85 -6.28 36.87 -10.11
C SER A 85 -7.17 36.40 -11.27
N SER A 86 -6.71 36.53 -12.52
CA SER A 86 -7.42 36.07 -13.72
C SER A 86 -7.18 34.59 -14.07
N GLN A 87 -6.21 33.93 -13.42
CA GLN A 87 -5.79 32.54 -13.70
C GLN A 87 -6.07 31.58 -12.54
N THR A 88 -7.17 31.81 -11.80
CA THR A 88 -7.55 30.99 -10.63
C THR A 88 -7.74 29.51 -10.96
N ASN A 89 -8.26 29.17 -12.14
CA ASN A 89 -8.40 27.77 -12.56
C ASN A 89 -7.05 27.05 -12.71
N SER A 90 -6.06 27.72 -13.30
CA SER A 90 -4.71 27.16 -13.44
C SER A 90 -4.00 27.03 -12.08
N LEU A 91 -4.24 27.99 -11.17
CA LEU A 91 -3.79 27.89 -9.78
C LEU A 91 -4.38 26.66 -9.09
N ILE A 92 -5.68 26.43 -9.23
CA ILE A 92 -6.38 25.28 -8.67
C ILE A 92 -5.82 23.96 -9.22
N GLU A 93 -5.56 23.89 -10.53
CA GLU A 93 -4.95 22.71 -11.15
C GLU A 93 -3.54 22.42 -10.63
N GLU A 94 -2.70 23.44 -10.44
CA GLU A 94 -1.36 23.25 -9.88
C GLU A 94 -1.41 22.81 -8.42
N MET A 95 -2.36 23.33 -7.63
CA MET A 95 -2.56 22.92 -6.24
C MET A 95 -3.14 21.49 -6.14
N ALA A 96 -4.04 21.10 -7.05
CA ALA A 96 -4.51 19.72 -7.16
C ALA A 96 -3.38 18.77 -7.57
N ARG A 97 -2.53 19.18 -8.53
CA ARG A 97 -1.33 18.43 -8.91
C ARG A 97 -0.37 18.25 -7.73
N PHE A 98 -0.13 19.31 -6.95
CA PHE A 98 0.68 19.22 -5.74
C PHE A 98 0.08 18.25 -4.71
N GLY A 99 -1.23 18.31 -4.46
CA GLY A 99 -1.91 17.36 -3.58
C GLY A 99 -1.83 15.90 -4.08
N TYR A 100 -1.87 15.69 -5.40
CA TYR A 100 -1.66 14.38 -6.02
C TYR A 100 -0.22 13.87 -5.85
N GLU A 101 0.78 14.73 -6.03
CA GLU A 101 2.20 14.39 -5.80
C GLU A 101 2.46 14.01 -4.33
N MET A 102 1.72 14.63 -3.39
CA MET A 102 1.74 14.27 -1.96
C MET A 102 0.83 13.08 -1.61
N LEU A 103 0.19 12.44 -2.59
CA LEU A 103 -0.73 11.31 -2.41
C LEU A 103 -1.96 11.61 -1.53
N LEU A 104 -2.38 12.86 -1.47
CA LEU A 104 -3.51 13.32 -0.66
C LEU A 104 -4.83 13.42 -1.45
N CYS A 105 -4.76 13.60 -2.77
CA CYS A 105 -5.93 13.67 -3.65
C CYS A 105 -5.63 13.13 -5.06
N GLN A 106 -6.66 13.03 -5.91
CA GLN A 106 -6.54 12.67 -7.32
C GLN A 106 -6.16 13.89 -8.17
N LEU A 107 -5.60 13.65 -9.36
CA LEU A 107 -5.12 14.71 -10.24
C LEU A 107 -6.24 15.66 -10.72
N ASP A 108 -7.48 15.17 -10.77
CA ASP A 108 -8.69 15.86 -11.21
C ASP A 108 -9.59 16.35 -10.05
N ASP A 109 -9.14 16.21 -8.79
CA ASP A 109 -9.87 16.66 -7.59
C ASP A 109 -9.87 18.21 -7.42
N THR A 110 -10.20 18.94 -8.48
CA THR A 110 -10.30 20.42 -8.41
C THR A 110 -11.41 20.88 -7.48
N ASP A 111 -12.46 20.08 -7.30
CA ASP A 111 -13.57 20.35 -6.39
C ASP A 111 -13.13 20.32 -4.92
N LEU A 112 -12.13 19.52 -4.58
CA LEU A 112 -11.55 19.48 -3.24
C LEU A 112 -10.87 20.81 -2.92
N ILE A 113 -10.05 21.31 -3.86
CA ILE A 113 -9.34 22.59 -3.74
C ILE A 113 -10.32 23.78 -3.73
N LYS A 114 -11.34 23.76 -4.59
CA LYS A 114 -12.37 24.81 -4.66
C LYS A 114 -13.28 24.88 -3.44
N GLY A 115 -13.35 23.82 -2.62
CA GLY A 115 -14.29 23.74 -1.50
C GLY A 115 -15.69 23.27 -1.88
N LEU A 116 -15.82 22.50 -2.97
CA LEU A 116 -17.09 21.92 -3.42
C LEU A 116 -17.28 20.47 -2.96
N ALA A 117 -16.22 19.83 -2.45
CA ALA A 117 -16.27 18.47 -1.90
C ALA A 117 -17.02 18.40 -0.55
N PRO A 118 -17.39 17.21 -0.04
CA PRO A 118 -17.98 17.08 1.30
C PRO A 118 -17.07 17.65 2.40
N PRO A 119 -17.58 18.41 3.40
CA PRO A 119 -16.75 19.11 4.39
C PRO A 119 -15.76 18.20 5.13
N LEU A 120 -16.19 17.03 5.60
CA LEU A 120 -15.29 16.06 6.22
C LEU A 120 -14.07 15.70 5.33
N ARG A 121 -14.27 15.52 4.03
CA ARG A 121 -13.18 15.21 3.08
C ARG A 121 -12.22 16.38 2.96
N GLN A 122 -12.74 17.60 2.91
CA GLN A 122 -11.93 18.82 2.83
C GLN A 122 -11.09 19.01 4.09
N LEU A 123 -11.67 18.76 5.26
CA LEU A 123 -11.00 18.90 6.56
C LEU A 123 -9.90 17.86 6.73
N VAL A 124 -10.15 16.59 6.40
CA VAL A 124 -9.11 15.55 6.44
C VAL A 124 -7.95 15.89 5.51
N PHE A 125 -8.24 16.39 4.31
CA PHE A 125 -7.21 16.83 3.37
C PHE A 125 -6.37 17.99 3.93
N LEU A 126 -7.00 18.99 4.54
CA LEU A 126 -6.32 20.12 5.18
C LEU A 126 -5.46 19.70 6.38
N GLU A 127 -5.98 18.81 7.24
CA GLU A 127 -5.26 18.24 8.37
C GLU A 127 -4.00 17.51 7.89
N GLN A 128 -4.12 16.67 6.85
CA GLN A 128 -3.00 15.96 6.26
C GLN A 128 -1.96 16.92 5.67
N LEU A 129 -2.38 17.96 4.94
CA LEU A 129 -1.47 18.99 4.45
C LEU A 129 -0.74 19.69 5.59
N LEU A 130 -1.44 20.09 6.65
CA LEU A 130 -0.82 20.77 7.79
C LEU A 130 0.16 19.87 8.55
N SER A 131 -0.09 18.55 8.60
CA SER A 131 0.85 17.60 9.20
C SER A 131 2.21 17.54 8.50
N LEU A 132 2.26 17.95 7.22
CA LEU A 132 3.47 18.00 6.41
C LEU A 132 4.22 19.33 6.55
N VAL A 133 3.60 20.36 7.15
CA VAL A 133 4.28 21.62 7.43
C VAL A 133 5.27 21.37 8.55
N THR A 134 6.56 21.32 8.21
CA THR A 134 7.62 21.22 9.19
C THR A 134 7.68 22.51 10.00
N VAL A 135 7.28 22.47 11.27
CA VAL A 135 7.51 23.57 12.22
C VAL A 135 9.01 23.67 12.46
N PRO A 136 9.68 24.77 12.11
CA PRO A 136 11.01 25.05 12.64
C PRO A 136 10.83 25.37 14.15
N ASP A 137 11.47 24.59 15.01
CA ASP A 137 11.61 24.81 16.47
C ASP A 137 10.39 24.56 17.40
N LEU A 138 10.21 23.28 17.76
CA LEU A 138 9.85 22.90 19.14
C LEU A 138 11.01 22.16 19.81
N GLN A 139 12.17 22.81 19.87
CA GLN A 139 13.24 22.52 20.83
C GLN A 139 13.53 23.75 21.71
N ARG A 140 12.48 24.49 22.10
CA ARG A 140 12.56 25.46 23.19
C ARG A 140 12.42 24.75 24.54
N HIS A 141 13.45 24.01 24.91
CA HIS A 141 13.69 23.68 26.32
C HIS A 141 14.70 24.67 26.91
N SER A 142 14.16 25.56 27.76
CA SER A 142 14.76 26.03 29.00
C SER A 142 16.15 26.69 28.96
N GLY A 143 16.16 28.01 29.09
CA GLY A 143 17.18 28.72 29.87
C GLY A 143 18.06 29.72 29.12
N ASN A 144 17.80 30.98 29.42
CA ASN A 144 18.76 32.10 29.48
C ASN A 144 19.24 32.80 28.19
N SER A 145 18.77 34.04 28.09
CA SER A 145 19.56 35.28 27.95
C SER A 145 20.29 35.56 26.62
N SER A 146 19.73 36.58 25.93
CA SER A 146 20.43 37.70 25.26
C SER A 146 21.58 37.40 24.30
N SER A 147 21.35 37.58 23.00
CA SER A 147 21.81 38.78 22.27
C SER A 147 21.68 38.57 20.77
N SER A 148 21.21 39.61 20.11
CA SER A 148 21.26 39.83 18.67
C SER A 148 22.69 39.69 18.11
N THR A 149 22.89 38.80 17.13
CA THR A 149 23.78 39.02 15.98
C THR A 149 23.45 38.04 14.85
N SER A 150 23.54 38.56 13.63
CA SER A 150 23.36 37.87 12.35
C SER A 150 24.22 36.61 12.26
N ALA A 151 23.60 35.45 12.06
CA ALA A 151 24.30 34.22 11.68
C ALA A 151 23.38 33.41 10.76
N THR A 152 23.90 33.14 9.57
CA THR A 152 23.38 32.19 8.60
C THR A 152 22.92 30.91 9.29
N VAL A 153 21.65 30.55 9.10
CA VAL A 153 21.06 29.29 9.55
C VAL A 153 21.86 28.16 8.92
N SER A 154 22.78 27.59 9.70
CA SER A 154 23.43 26.33 9.37
C SER A 154 22.35 25.26 9.43
N VAL A 155 21.90 24.81 8.26
CA VAL A 155 21.20 23.53 8.10
C VAL A 155 21.98 22.50 8.93
N PRO A 156 21.33 21.71 9.81
CA PRO A 156 22.03 20.68 10.56
C PRO A 156 22.80 19.84 9.54
N GLU A 157 24.12 19.72 9.67
CA GLU A 157 24.97 19.01 8.71
C GLU A 157 24.42 17.61 8.36
N ASP A 158 23.70 16.99 9.29
CA ASP A 158 23.06 15.68 9.12
C ASP A 158 21.86 15.70 8.16
N VAL A 159 21.14 16.81 8.04
CA VAL A 159 20.07 16.98 7.04
C VAL A 159 20.68 17.14 5.65
N SER A 160 21.77 17.92 5.52
CA SER A 160 22.48 18.07 4.24
C SER A 160 23.09 16.74 3.78
N LYS A 161 23.72 15.98 4.69
CA LYS A 161 24.29 14.66 4.39
C LYS A 161 23.21 13.65 3.98
N ASN A 162 22.04 13.69 4.64
CA ASN A 162 20.91 12.84 4.27
C ASN A 162 20.29 13.24 2.93
N THR A 163 20.19 14.54 2.62
CA THR A 163 19.69 14.99 1.30
C THR A 163 20.65 14.62 0.18
N ASP A 164 21.96 14.73 0.43
CA ASP A 164 22.99 14.35 -0.55
C ASP A 164 22.96 12.84 -0.79
N PHE A 165 22.86 12.04 0.28
CA PHE A 165 22.71 10.58 0.17
C PHE A 165 21.43 10.16 -0.56
N LEU A 166 20.29 10.79 -0.26
CA LEU A 166 19.05 10.53 -0.99
C LEU A 166 19.15 10.95 -2.45
N SER A 167 19.85 12.05 -2.75
CA SER A 167 20.08 12.48 -4.13
C SER A 167 20.94 11.48 -4.90
N ASP A 168 21.96 10.89 -4.27
CA ASP A 168 22.80 9.83 -4.86
C ASP A 168 22.02 8.53 -5.08
N VAL A 169 21.17 8.14 -4.11
CA VAL A 169 20.32 6.95 -4.21
C VAL A 169 19.29 7.10 -5.32
N LEU A 170 18.63 8.26 -5.41
CA LEU A 170 17.63 8.55 -6.46
C LEU A 170 18.26 8.76 -7.84
N SER A 171 19.52 9.18 -7.90
CA SER A 171 20.28 9.31 -9.16
C SER A 171 20.86 7.98 -9.66
N SER A 172 20.78 6.91 -8.85
CA SER A 172 21.27 5.59 -9.23
C SER A 172 20.43 5.00 -10.38
N PRO A 173 21.05 4.56 -11.49
CA PRO A 173 20.35 4.01 -12.64
C PRO A 173 19.61 2.69 -12.34
N HIS A 174 19.92 2.05 -11.21
CA HIS A 174 19.31 0.78 -10.80
C HIS A 174 18.02 0.94 -10.01
N LEU A 175 17.76 2.12 -9.45
CA LEU A 175 16.58 2.38 -8.62
C LEU A 175 15.27 2.41 -9.44
N PRO A 176 15.22 3.00 -10.65
CA PRO A 176 14.04 2.91 -11.52
C PRO A 176 13.69 1.47 -11.92
N GLU A 177 14.70 0.61 -12.17
CA GLU A 177 14.52 -0.82 -12.45
C GLU A 177 14.03 -1.61 -11.24
N LEU A 178 14.46 -1.22 -10.04
CA LEU A 178 14.05 -1.86 -8.79
C LEU A 178 12.64 -1.45 -8.34
N LEU A 179 12.26 -0.19 -8.58
CA LEU A 179 10.93 0.35 -8.27
C LEU A 179 9.87 -0.09 -9.29
N ASN A 180 10.27 -0.51 -10.49
CA ASN A 180 9.37 -0.96 -11.53
C ASN A 180 9.78 -2.34 -12.06
N PRO A 181 9.75 -3.39 -11.21
CA PRO A 181 10.08 -4.72 -11.66
C PRO A 181 9.07 -5.13 -12.72
N SER A 182 9.55 -5.53 -13.90
CA SER A 182 8.68 -6.12 -14.93
C SER A 182 8.16 -7.47 -14.43
N CYS A 183 7.08 -7.45 -13.66
CA CYS A 183 6.36 -8.63 -13.21
C CYS A 183 5.66 -9.25 -14.42
N ASN A 184 6.41 -10.01 -15.20
CA ASN A 184 5.87 -10.77 -16.31
C ASN A 184 5.37 -12.11 -15.74
N PRO A 185 4.06 -12.42 -15.77
CA PRO A 185 3.48 -13.56 -15.06
C PRO A 185 3.85 -14.93 -15.66
N TRP A 186 4.71 -14.97 -16.67
CA TRP A 186 5.04 -16.17 -17.44
C TRP A 186 6.49 -16.62 -17.18
N PRO A 187 6.72 -17.86 -16.72
CA PRO A 187 8.06 -18.44 -16.63
C PRO A 187 8.74 -18.51 -18.01
N SER A 188 10.07 -18.45 -18.01
CA SER A 188 10.94 -18.39 -19.21
C SER A 188 10.60 -19.46 -20.26
N ASP A 189 10.17 -20.63 -19.80
CA ASP A 189 9.85 -21.82 -20.59
C ASP A 189 8.65 -21.59 -21.53
N ILE A 190 7.73 -20.69 -21.16
CA ILE A 190 6.54 -20.35 -21.97
C ILE A 190 6.88 -19.27 -23.00
N ARG A 191 7.95 -18.49 -22.79
CA ARG A 191 8.39 -17.46 -23.75
C ARG A 191 8.83 -18.09 -25.06
N GLU A 192 9.59 -19.18 -25.02
CA GLU A 192 10.02 -19.87 -26.24
C GLU A 192 8.85 -20.41 -27.06
N LEU A 193 7.74 -20.77 -26.40
CA LEU A 193 6.53 -21.26 -27.08
C LEU A 193 5.70 -20.13 -27.71
N LEU A 194 5.68 -18.94 -27.09
CA LEU A 194 4.99 -17.77 -27.63
C LEU A 194 5.76 -17.16 -28.81
N PHE A 195 7.09 -17.09 -28.72
CA PHE A 195 7.93 -16.59 -29.82
C PHE A 195 8.04 -17.56 -31.00
N ARG A 196 7.84 -18.87 -30.78
CA ARG A 196 7.85 -19.89 -31.85
C ARG A 196 6.57 -19.90 -32.71
N ARG A 197 5.50 -19.19 -32.31
CA ARG A 197 4.22 -19.20 -33.06
C ARG A 197 4.16 -18.23 -34.23
N GLU A 198 5.09 -17.29 -34.36
CA GLU A 198 5.11 -16.37 -35.50
C GLU A 198 6.19 -16.79 -36.52
N PRO A 199 5.78 -17.50 -37.58
CA PRO A 199 6.34 -17.18 -38.88
C PRO A 199 5.23 -17.16 -39.94
N SER A 200 4.82 -15.97 -40.38
CA SER A 200 4.62 -15.62 -41.80
C SER A 200 3.84 -14.31 -41.96
N GLY A 201 4.56 -13.23 -42.28
CA GLY A 201 3.95 -11.93 -42.57
C GLY A 201 4.96 -10.91 -43.06
N LYS A 202 5.28 -11.00 -44.34
CA LYS A 202 6.15 -10.16 -45.18
C LYS A 202 6.23 -8.67 -44.78
N SER A 203 7.48 -8.19 -44.65
CA SER A 203 8.06 -6.90 -45.13
C SER A 203 7.15 -5.67 -45.27
N CYS A 204 7.51 -4.56 -44.61
CA CYS A 204 8.12 -3.37 -45.26
C CYS A 204 8.55 -2.31 -44.22
N GLN A 205 9.69 -1.67 -44.49
CA GLN A 205 10.27 -0.51 -43.81
C GLN A 205 9.40 0.76 -43.86
N GLY A 206 9.58 1.66 -42.89
CA GLY A 206 9.55 3.10 -43.15
C GLY A 206 8.91 4.02 -42.10
N THR A 207 9.79 4.85 -41.51
CA THR A 207 9.61 6.27 -41.13
C THR A 207 8.88 6.68 -39.85
N ALA A 208 9.48 7.71 -39.25
CA ALA A 208 9.18 8.39 -38.01
C ALA A 208 8.07 9.47 -38.15
N ASP A 209 7.68 9.96 -36.97
CA ASP A 209 6.98 11.22 -36.65
C ASP A 209 5.48 11.35 -36.95
N ALA A 210 4.68 11.44 -35.87
CA ALA A 210 3.99 12.69 -35.50
C ALA A 210 2.99 12.48 -34.33
N PHE A 211 3.15 13.33 -33.33
CA PHE A 211 2.21 13.67 -32.26
C PHE A 211 0.95 14.35 -32.84
N VAL A 212 -0.25 14.00 -32.34
CA VAL A 212 -1.31 14.91 -31.86
C VAL A 212 -2.56 14.11 -31.46
N SER A 213 -3.06 14.41 -30.26
CA SER A 213 -4.32 14.06 -29.64
C SER A 213 -5.55 14.10 -30.56
N SER A 214 -6.50 13.18 -30.38
CA SER A 214 -7.84 13.55 -29.87
C SER A 214 -8.74 12.33 -29.67
N SER A 215 -9.47 12.39 -28.57
CA SER A 215 -10.64 11.59 -28.22
C SER A 215 -11.66 11.49 -29.36
N GLY A 216 -12.21 10.29 -29.55
CA GLY A 216 -13.29 10.04 -30.50
C GLY A 216 -13.75 8.59 -30.41
N TYR A 217 -14.67 8.33 -29.48
CA TYR A 217 -15.41 7.07 -29.38
C TYR A 217 -15.93 6.65 -30.77
N ARG A 218 -15.37 5.57 -31.34
CA ARG A 218 -15.99 4.84 -32.45
C ARG A 218 -16.47 3.49 -31.98
N ASN A 219 -17.79 3.40 -31.87
CA ASN A 219 -18.57 2.17 -31.81
C ASN A 219 -18.13 1.18 -32.89
N ARG A 220 -17.69 -0.01 -32.49
CA ARG A 220 -17.50 -1.17 -33.36
C ARG A 220 -18.76 -2.04 -33.29
N PRO A 221 -19.33 -2.49 -34.42
CA PRO A 221 -20.54 -3.31 -34.38
C PRO A 221 -20.22 -4.70 -33.81
N VAL A 222 -20.97 -5.08 -32.77
CA VAL A 222 -20.95 -6.41 -32.16
C VAL A 222 -21.60 -7.39 -33.14
N SER A 223 -20.83 -8.40 -33.55
CA SER A 223 -21.31 -9.52 -34.36
C SER A 223 -22.04 -10.53 -33.45
N ASN A 224 -23.36 -10.62 -33.61
CA ASN A 224 -24.27 -11.47 -32.83
C ASN A 224 -24.24 -12.95 -33.28
N LYS A 225 -23.10 -13.66 -33.16
CA LYS A 225 -23.04 -15.10 -33.50
C LYS A 225 -22.53 -16.05 -32.40
N THR A 226 -22.12 -15.56 -31.24
CA THR A 226 -21.50 -16.40 -30.18
C THR A 226 -22.38 -16.66 -28.96
N LYS A 227 -23.58 -16.07 -28.85
CA LYS A 227 -24.44 -16.23 -27.66
C LYS A 227 -25.32 -17.50 -27.67
N GLU A 228 -25.62 -18.06 -28.85
CA GLU A 228 -26.57 -19.16 -28.95
C GLU A 228 -25.96 -20.54 -28.62
N GLY A 229 -24.66 -20.73 -28.90
CA GLY A 229 -23.94 -21.95 -28.52
C GLY A 229 -23.80 -22.09 -27.01
N SER A 230 -23.44 -21.00 -26.33
CA SER A 230 -23.29 -20.98 -24.86
C SER A 230 -24.63 -21.19 -24.15
N LEU A 231 -25.74 -20.62 -24.65
CA LEU A 231 -27.07 -20.81 -24.06
C LEU A 231 -27.57 -22.25 -24.17
N LYS A 232 -27.31 -22.94 -25.30
CA LYS A 232 -27.67 -24.35 -25.49
C LYS A 232 -26.81 -25.28 -24.64
N GLU A 233 -25.55 -24.94 -24.43
CA GLU A 233 -24.65 -25.70 -23.58
C GLU A 233 -24.99 -25.55 -22.09
N VAL A 234 -25.32 -24.33 -21.64
CA VAL A 234 -25.81 -24.09 -20.28
C VAL A 234 -27.15 -24.78 -20.03
N SER A 235 -28.09 -24.75 -20.98
CA SER A 235 -29.38 -25.43 -20.82
C SER A 235 -29.24 -26.96 -20.78
N ALA A 236 -28.36 -27.54 -21.60
CA ALA A 236 -28.05 -28.96 -21.56
C ALA A 236 -27.40 -29.37 -20.23
N LEU A 237 -26.49 -28.55 -19.70
CA LEU A 237 -25.87 -28.79 -18.40
C LEU A 237 -26.90 -28.73 -17.26
N LEU A 238 -27.81 -27.75 -17.29
CA LEU A 238 -28.88 -27.57 -16.30
C LEU A 238 -29.89 -28.73 -16.35
N GLN A 239 -30.19 -29.24 -17.54
CA GLN A 239 -31.05 -30.41 -17.70
C GLN A 239 -30.36 -31.68 -17.18
N LYS A 240 -29.05 -31.81 -17.39
CA LYS A 240 -28.24 -32.92 -16.86
C LYS A 240 -28.13 -32.86 -15.32
N THR A 241 -27.95 -31.69 -14.72
CA THR A 241 -27.92 -31.57 -13.25
C THR A 241 -29.30 -31.84 -12.64
N ASN A 242 -30.38 -31.42 -13.30
CA ASN A 242 -31.75 -31.75 -12.89
C ASN A 242 -32.06 -33.26 -13.00
N SER A 243 -31.56 -33.95 -14.02
CA SER A 243 -31.75 -35.42 -14.10
C SER A 243 -30.98 -36.14 -13.00
N VAL A 244 -29.74 -35.73 -12.73
CA VAL A 244 -28.92 -36.27 -11.62
C VAL A 244 -29.58 -36.02 -10.27
N LEU A 245 -30.09 -34.81 -10.04
CA LEU A 245 -30.87 -34.50 -8.82
C LEU A 245 -32.10 -35.40 -8.71
N SER A 246 -32.86 -35.57 -9.79
CA SER A 246 -34.02 -36.46 -9.79
C SER A 246 -33.65 -37.92 -9.49
N ASP A 247 -32.50 -38.39 -9.95
CA ASP A 247 -32.03 -39.75 -9.69
C ASP A 247 -31.54 -39.91 -8.24
N ILE A 248 -30.84 -38.92 -7.69
CA ILE A 248 -30.49 -38.87 -6.26
C ILE A 248 -31.78 -38.82 -5.41
N TYR A 249 -32.79 -38.06 -5.81
CA TYR A 249 -34.08 -38.03 -5.13
C TYR A 249 -34.79 -39.39 -5.15
N LYS A 250 -34.67 -40.16 -6.24
CA LYS A 250 -35.16 -41.54 -6.31
C LYS A 250 -34.37 -42.46 -5.38
N GLU A 251 -33.05 -42.27 -5.29
CA GLU A 251 -32.17 -43.03 -4.39
C GLU A 251 -32.49 -42.73 -2.91
N CYS A 252 -32.92 -41.51 -2.59
CA CYS A 252 -33.38 -41.10 -1.26
C CYS A 252 -34.85 -41.46 -0.94
N THR A 253 -35.57 -42.18 -1.81
CA THR A 253 -36.96 -42.61 -1.55
C THR A 253 -37.10 -43.50 -0.31
N PHE A 254 -36.03 -44.19 0.09
CA PHE A 254 -35.94 -44.93 1.35
C PHE A 254 -36.22 -44.06 2.59
N LEU A 255 -35.88 -42.76 2.55
CA LEU A 255 -36.06 -41.83 3.67
C LEU A 255 -37.48 -41.25 3.74
N LYS A 256 -38.24 -41.32 2.63
CA LYS A 256 -39.55 -40.67 2.48
C LYS A 256 -40.72 -41.65 2.51
N ALA A 257 -40.49 -42.90 2.88
CA ALA A 257 -41.55 -43.85 3.17
C ALA A 257 -42.24 -43.48 4.50
N GLU A 258 -42.94 -42.35 4.51
CA GLU A 258 -44.12 -42.19 5.34
C GLU A 258 -45.20 -43.08 4.72
N HIS A 259 -45.52 -44.20 5.36
CA HIS A 259 -46.90 -44.51 5.76
C HIS A 259 -47.03 -45.86 6.47
N PRO A 260 -48.04 -45.98 7.36
CA PRO A 260 -48.19 -47.10 8.28
C PRO A 260 -48.74 -48.31 7.53
N ASN A 261 -48.37 -49.50 8.01
CA ASN A 261 -48.96 -50.81 7.66
C ASN A 261 -48.37 -51.48 6.41
N SER A 262 -47.25 -52.20 6.58
CA SER A 262 -47.18 -53.59 6.11
C SER A 262 -46.00 -54.31 6.76
N SER A 263 -46.30 -55.47 7.32
CA SER A 263 -45.37 -56.32 8.06
C SER A 263 -44.40 -57.04 7.12
N GLY A 264 -43.14 -57.11 7.53
CA GLY A 264 -42.26 -58.23 7.17
C GLY A 264 -41.06 -57.88 6.30
N SER A 265 -40.00 -57.33 6.90
CA SER A 265 -38.63 -57.70 6.57
C SER A 265 -37.67 -57.19 7.64
N LYS A 266 -36.84 -58.10 8.18
CA LYS A 266 -35.83 -57.86 9.21
C LYS A 266 -34.61 -57.16 8.62
N GLY A 267 -34.35 -55.96 9.09
CA GLY A 267 -33.05 -55.28 9.07
C GLY A 267 -33.13 -54.14 10.10
N PRO A 268 -32.04 -53.78 10.82
CA PRO A 268 -32.11 -52.70 11.80
C PRO A 268 -32.12 -51.37 11.05
N SER A 269 -33.27 -51.01 10.49
CA SER A 269 -33.53 -49.66 10.02
C SER A 269 -33.47 -48.77 11.26
N MET A 270 -32.33 -48.10 11.48
CA MET A 270 -32.32 -46.88 12.27
C MET A 270 -33.29 -45.94 11.55
N SER A 271 -34.52 -45.97 12.06
CA SER A 271 -35.71 -45.63 11.32
C SER A 271 -35.65 -44.17 10.90
N GLY A 272 -36.18 -43.82 9.72
CA GLY A 272 -36.27 -42.44 9.27
C GLY A 272 -36.84 -41.51 10.35
N GLN A 273 -37.66 -42.05 11.25
CA GLN A 273 -38.22 -41.39 12.42
C GLN A 273 -37.17 -41.05 13.48
N ALA A 274 -36.17 -41.90 13.75
CA ALA A 274 -35.08 -41.58 14.67
C ALA A 274 -34.19 -40.46 14.11
N LEU A 275 -33.93 -40.47 12.80
CA LEU A 275 -33.19 -39.41 12.13
C LEU A 275 -34.01 -38.12 12.06
N GLN A 276 -35.32 -38.20 11.79
CA GLN A 276 -36.23 -37.06 11.78
C GLN A 276 -36.38 -36.44 13.17
N VAL A 277 -36.39 -37.27 14.23
CA VAL A 277 -36.37 -36.80 15.62
C VAL A 277 -35.03 -36.12 15.93
N ALA A 278 -33.90 -36.70 15.55
CA ALA A 278 -32.59 -36.07 15.74
C ALA A 278 -32.45 -34.74 14.95
N LEU A 279 -33.01 -34.68 13.74
CA LEU A 279 -32.99 -33.48 12.90
C LEU A 279 -33.95 -32.41 13.44
N SER A 280 -35.09 -32.82 13.98
CA SER A 280 -36.02 -31.94 14.69
C SER A 280 -35.40 -31.40 15.98
N ASP A 281 -34.76 -32.25 16.78
CA ASP A 281 -34.07 -31.86 18.01
C ASP A 281 -32.91 -30.91 17.72
N LEU A 282 -32.10 -31.19 16.69
CA LEU A 282 -31.06 -30.28 16.22
C LEU A 282 -31.65 -28.94 15.76
N SER A 283 -32.77 -28.96 15.02
CA SER A 283 -33.43 -27.72 14.58
C SER A 283 -33.98 -26.90 15.75
N GLN A 284 -34.47 -27.58 16.79
CA GLN A 284 -34.96 -26.96 18.02
C GLN A 284 -33.80 -26.40 18.84
N LEU A 285 -32.69 -27.13 18.97
CA LEU A 285 -31.47 -26.68 19.63
C LEU A 285 -30.86 -25.46 18.91
N MET A 286 -30.80 -25.49 17.59
CA MET A 286 -30.34 -24.35 16.79
C MET A 286 -31.25 -23.13 16.94
N SER A 287 -32.57 -23.33 17.00
CA SER A 287 -33.53 -22.24 17.20
C SER A 287 -33.42 -21.65 18.61
N ALA A 288 -33.32 -22.51 19.64
CA ALA A 288 -33.10 -22.08 21.01
C ALA A 288 -31.77 -21.33 21.16
N PHE A 289 -30.69 -21.84 20.56
CA PHE A 289 -29.39 -21.17 20.55
C PHE A 289 -29.46 -19.82 19.82
N SER A 290 -30.14 -19.75 18.68
CA SER A 290 -30.30 -18.50 17.93
C SER A 290 -31.10 -17.46 18.72
N GLN A 291 -32.09 -17.89 19.49
CA GLN A 291 -32.88 -17.02 20.36
C GLN A 291 -32.06 -16.52 21.55
N VAL A 292 -31.34 -17.39 22.25
CA VAL A 292 -30.42 -17.00 23.34
C VAL A 292 -29.29 -16.12 22.81
N TYR A 293 -28.79 -16.40 21.61
CA TYR A 293 -27.85 -15.53 20.94
C TYR A 293 -28.46 -14.16 20.70
N ALA A 294 -29.67 -14.08 20.15
CA ALA A 294 -30.33 -12.81 19.84
C ALA A 294 -30.70 -11.98 21.09
N THR A 295 -31.04 -12.62 22.21
CA THR A 295 -31.46 -11.93 23.45
C THR A 295 -30.29 -11.59 24.35
N ASP A 296 -29.33 -12.50 24.52
CA ASP A 296 -28.35 -12.41 25.59
C ASP A 296 -26.95 -12.16 25.04
N PHE A 297 -26.53 -12.88 23.99
CA PHE A 297 -25.16 -12.79 23.47
C PHE A 297 -24.96 -11.71 22.40
N ARG A 298 -26.01 -11.30 21.70
CA ARG A 298 -25.94 -10.35 20.59
C ARG A 298 -25.33 -9.02 21.05
N ASP A 299 -25.71 -8.59 22.24
CA ASP A 299 -25.24 -7.33 22.83
C ASP A 299 -23.80 -7.46 23.37
N TYR A 300 -23.26 -8.67 23.57
CA TYR A 300 -21.83 -8.89 23.86
C TYR A 300 -20.99 -9.08 22.59
N CYS A 301 -21.52 -9.77 21.58
CA CYS A 301 -20.84 -10.01 20.31
C CYS A 301 -20.75 -8.75 19.43
N ASN A 302 -21.71 -7.83 19.59
CA ASN A 302 -21.71 -6.53 18.89
C ASN A 302 -21.06 -5.40 19.71
N ARG A 303 -20.43 -5.70 20.86
CA ARG A 303 -19.60 -4.69 21.53
C ARG A 303 -18.40 -4.39 20.65
N GLU A 304 -18.15 -3.10 20.46
CA GLU A 304 -16.88 -2.67 19.90
C GLU A 304 -15.74 -3.28 20.72
N PRO A 305 -14.62 -3.67 20.06
CA PRO A 305 -13.45 -4.18 20.76
C PRO A 305 -13.11 -3.22 21.91
N PRO A 306 -12.73 -3.72 23.11
CA PRO A 306 -12.34 -2.84 24.20
C PRO A 306 -11.24 -1.92 23.70
N GLN A 307 -11.55 -0.63 23.63
CA GLN A 307 -10.63 0.42 23.18
C GLN A 307 -9.41 0.35 24.11
N LEU A 308 -8.27 -0.01 23.52
CA LEU A 308 -7.02 -0.13 24.25
C LEU A 308 -6.72 1.25 24.88
N SER A 309 -6.51 1.28 26.20
CA SER A 309 -6.23 2.52 26.94
C SER A 309 -5.07 3.30 26.29
N SER A 310 -5.04 4.64 26.42
CA SER A 310 -4.02 5.54 25.84
C SER A 310 -2.55 5.04 25.97
N ASN A 311 -2.23 4.28 27.02
CA ASN A 311 -0.90 3.69 27.25
C ASN A 311 -0.57 2.47 26.36
N ALA A 312 -1.53 1.90 25.63
CA ALA A 312 -1.33 0.74 24.76
C ALA A 312 -0.49 1.06 23.53
N HIS A 313 -0.51 2.32 23.07
CA HIS A 313 0.39 2.78 22.02
C HIS A 313 1.86 2.67 22.45
N LEU A 314 2.18 2.85 23.74
CA LEU A 314 3.54 2.64 24.24
C LEU A 314 3.97 1.18 24.14
N PHE A 315 3.08 0.24 24.49
CA PHE A 315 3.37 -1.19 24.39
C PHE A 315 3.49 -1.66 22.92
N LEU A 316 2.65 -1.14 22.03
CA LEU A 316 2.74 -1.41 20.59
C LEU A 316 4.04 -0.85 20.01
N SER A 317 4.41 0.39 20.35
CA SER A 317 5.66 1.01 19.90
C SER A 317 6.88 0.27 20.42
N VAL A 318 6.90 -0.13 21.70
CA VAL A 318 8.01 -0.92 22.27
C VAL A 318 8.09 -2.29 21.61
N HIS A 319 6.95 -2.97 21.41
CA HIS A 319 6.92 -4.26 20.73
C HIS A 319 7.39 -4.14 19.28
N GLN A 320 6.97 -3.11 18.56
CA GLN A 320 7.39 -2.85 17.18
C GLN A 320 8.88 -2.55 17.10
N LEU A 321 9.40 -1.72 18.01
CA LEU A 321 10.83 -1.39 18.07
C LEU A 321 11.68 -2.63 18.41
N LEU A 322 11.26 -3.43 19.39
CA LEU A 322 11.93 -4.67 19.75
C LEU A 322 11.89 -5.70 18.61
N HIS A 323 10.78 -5.78 17.89
CA HIS A 323 10.65 -6.64 16.73
C HIS A 323 11.55 -6.19 15.57
N THR A 324 11.65 -4.89 15.29
CA THR A 324 12.59 -4.33 14.31
C THR A 324 14.03 -4.62 14.71
N CYS A 325 14.39 -4.41 15.97
CA CYS A 325 15.72 -4.73 16.50
C CYS A 325 16.08 -6.22 16.33
N ASN A 326 15.14 -7.13 16.62
CA ASN A 326 15.35 -8.56 16.41
C ASN A 326 15.56 -8.90 14.92
N LYS A 327 14.82 -8.26 14.00
CA LYS A 327 15.00 -8.45 12.56
C LYS A 327 16.36 -7.96 12.08
N GLU A 328 16.82 -6.82 12.58
CA GLU A 328 18.15 -6.29 12.26
C GLU A 328 19.26 -7.20 12.79
N LEU A 329 19.14 -7.69 14.02
CA LEU A 329 20.08 -8.66 14.59
C LEU A 329 20.14 -9.96 13.77
N GLN A 330 18.99 -10.43 13.28
CA GLN A 330 18.93 -11.60 12.40
C GLN A 330 19.60 -11.33 11.04
N ALA A 331 19.40 -10.15 10.47
CA ALA A 331 20.06 -9.74 9.24
C ALA A 331 21.59 -9.63 9.41
N LEU A 332 22.05 -9.05 10.52
CA LEU A 332 23.47 -8.99 10.87
C LEU A 332 24.09 -10.37 11.09
N HIS A 333 23.34 -11.29 11.72
CA HIS A 333 23.78 -12.68 11.86
C HIS A 333 23.98 -13.36 10.50
N GLN A 334 23.01 -13.21 9.58
CA GLN A 334 23.13 -13.74 8.22
C GLN A 334 24.26 -13.08 7.42
N ALA A 335 24.48 -11.78 7.58
CA ALA A 335 25.60 -11.08 6.97
C ALA A 335 26.95 -11.60 7.51
N THR A 336 27.01 -11.93 8.80
CA THR A 336 28.20 -12.49 9.42
C THR A 336 28.48 -13.91 8.92
N ASP A 337 27.45 -14.75 8.80
CA ASP A 337 27.60 -16.11 8.30
C ASP A 337 27.98 -16.14 6.81
N THR A 338 27.39 -15.26 5.99
CA THR A 338 27.78 -15.12 4.58
C THR A 338 29.21 -14.60 4.45
N SER A 339 29.62 -13.63 5.26
CA SER A 339 31.02 -13.17 5.33
C SER A 339 31.98 -14.30 5.69
N ARG A 340 31.65 -15.10 6.72
CA ARG A 340 32.43 -16.28 7.10
C ARG A 340 32.52 -17.30 5.96
N ALA A 341 31.42 -17.55 5.25
CA ALA A 341 31.40 -18.44 4.10
C ALA A 341 32.29 -17.91 2.96
N VAL A 342 32.22 -16.61 2.66
CA VAL A 342 33.09 -15.96 1.67
C VAL A 342 34.56 -16.09 2.05
N VAL A 343 34.94 -15.76 3.29
CA VAL A 343 36.31 -15.90 3.79
C VAL A 343 36.79 -17.35 3.61
N LYS A 344 35.98 -18.34 4.00
CA LYS A 344 36.34 -19.76 3.82
C LYS A 344 36.51 -20.14 2.35
N THR A 345 35.65 -19.66 1.45
CA THR A 345 35.82 -19.92 0.00
C THR A 345 37.07 -19.25 -0.57
N VAL A 346 37.44 -18.07 -0.08
CA VAL A 346 38.66 -17.37 -0.48
C VAL A 346 39.90 -18.13 0.02
N GLU A 347 39.90 -18.58 1.27
CA GLU A 347 40.97 -19.42 1.82
C GLU A 347 41.12 -20.73 1.04
N GLN A 348 40.00 -21.42 0.75
CA GLN A 348 40.01 -22.63 -0.09
C GLN A 348 40.56 -22.34 -1.50
N ARG A 349 40.19 -21.20 -2.12
CA ARG A 349 40.73 -20.81 -3.42
C ARG A 349 42.20 -20.39 -3.37
N GLN A 350 42.67 -19.78 -2.29
CA GLN A 350 44.08 -19.46 -2.10
C GLN A 350 44.91 -20.73 -1.90
N GLN A 351 44.44 -21.65 -1.06
CA GLN A 351 45.05 -22.98 -0.91
C GLN A 351 45.06 -23.71 -2.25
N ALA A 352 43.93 -23.76 -2.97
CA ALA A 352 43.86 -24.34 -4.30
C ALA A 352 44.85 -23.68 -5.27
N ARG A 353 44.95 -22.34 -5.30
CA ARG A 353 45.92 -21.58 -6.13
C ARG A 353 47.38 -21.91 -5.80
N GLN A 354 47.68 -22.29 -4.56
CA GLN A 354 49.02 -22.76 -4.16
C GLN A 354 49.35 -24.16 -4.69
N PHE A 355 48.38 -24.94 -5.20
CA PHE A 355 48.58 -26.29 -5.74
C PHE A 355 48.74 -26.37 -7.28
N TRP A 356 48.81 -25.24 -8.02
CA TRP A 356 48.81 -25.24 -9.50
C TRP A 356 50.16 -25.48 -10.20
N SER A 357 51.01 -26.32 -9.63
CA SER A 357 52.01 -27.00 -10.46
C SER A 357 52.33 -28.37 -9.89
N ARG A 358 51.64 -29.40 -10.42
CA ARG A 358 51.97 -30.83 -10.24
C ARG A 358 51.86 -31.40 -8.82
N GLY A 359 51.00 -30.87 -7.96
CA GLY A 359 50.68 -31.51 -6.68
C GLY A 359 51.76 -31.42 -5.61
N GLU A 360 52.80 -30.62 -5.82
CA GLU A 360 53.81 -30.28 -4.81
C GLU A 360 53.69 -28.80 -4.41
N MET A 361 53.84 -28.53 -3.10
CA MET A 361 53.76 -27.20 -2.53
C MET A 361 55.01 -26.40 -2.95
N HIS A 362 54.87 -25.50 -3.92
CA HIS A 362 55.92 -24.54 -4.25
C HIS A 362 55.44 -23.14 -3.89
N SER A 363 55.84 -22.68 -2.71
CA SER A 363 55.68 -21.29 -2.32
C SER A 363 56.54 -20.40 -3.22
N LEU A 364 56.09 -19.16 -3.50
CA LEU A 364 56.86 -18.18 -4.29
C LEU A 364 58.37 -18.10 -3.89
N PRO A 365 58.74 -18.16 -2.59
CA PRO A 365 60.14 -18.23 -2.17
C PRO A 365 60.90 -19.44 -2.74
N THR A 366 60.31 -20.65 -2.71
CA THR A 366 60.98 -21.86 -3.23
C THR A 366 61.20 -21.82 -4.74
N LYS A 367 60.29 -21.20 -5.52
CA LYS A 367 60.51 -20.98 -6.96
C LYS A 367 61.59 -19.93 -7.23
N LEU A 368 61.69 -18.91 -6.39
CA LEU A 368 62.75 -17.89 -6.48
C LEU A 368 64.13 -18.51 -6.19
N GLU A 369 64.19 -19.41 -5.22
CA GLU A 369 65.41 -20.15 -4.86
C GLU A 369 65.82 -21.15 -5.95
N GLU A 370 64.86 -21.85 -6.56
CA GLU A 370 65.08 -22.72 -7.72
C GLU A 370 65.62 -21.93 -8.93
N LEU A 371 65.08 -20.74 -9.17
CA LEU A 371 65.54 -19.85 -10.23
C LEU A 371 66.94 -19.31 -9.95
N LYS A 372 67.22 -18.90 -8.70
CA LYS A 372 68.54 -18.45 -8.25
C LYS A 372 69.57 -19.55 -8.44
N LYS A 373 69.27 -20.79 -8.03
CA LYS A 373 70.16 -21.93 -8.19
C LYS A 373 70.44 -22.23 -9.67
N LYS A 374 69.41 -22.22 -10.53
CA LYS A 374 69.58 -22.38 -11.99
C LYS A 374 70.42 -21.27 -12.61
N TYR A 375 70.28 -20.04 -12.11
CA TYR A 375 71.08 -18.90 -12.57
C TYR A 375 72.54 -19.01 -12.12
N GLU A 376 72.80 -19.45 -10.88
CA GLU A 376 74.15 -19.74 -10.39
C GLU A 376 74.81 -20.91 -11.15
N GLU A 377 74.06 -21.97 -11.45
CA GLU A 377 74.51 -23.07 -12.29
C GLU A 377 74.83 -22.59 -13.72
N PHE A 378 73.96 -21.75 -14.31
CA PHE A 378 74.20 -21.14 -15.63
C PHE A 378 75.46 -20.26 -15.64
N LEU A 379 75.65 -19.43 -14.62
CA LEU A 379 76.85 -18.61 -14.45
C LEU A 379 78.10 -19.49 -14.31
N SER A 380 78.03 -20.56 -13.50
CA SER A 380 79.16 -21.49 -13.32
C SER A 380 79.54 -22.23 -14.61
N LEU A 381 78.57 -22.46 -15.51
CA LEU A 381 78.77 -23.10 -16.82
C LEU A 381 79.38 -22.15 -17.87
N HIS A 382 79.21 -20.84 -17.71
CA HIS A 382 79.72 -19.81 -18.61
C HIS A 382 80.98 -19.09 -18.06
N GLN A 383 81.47 -19.50 -16.89
CA GLN A 383 82.67 -18.93 -16.25
C GLN A 383 83.87 -19.89 -16.30
N ARG A 384 83.89 -20.79 -17.30
CA ARG A 384 85.02 -21.64 -17.69
C ARG A 384 85.30 -21.42 -19.16
#